data_AF-A0A7S0BTR4-F1
#
_entry.id   AF-A0A7S0BTR4-F1
#
_cell.length_a   1.000
_cell.length_b   1.000
_cell.length_c   1.000
_cell.angle_alpha   90.00
_cell.angle_beta   90.00
_cell.angle_gamma   90.00
#
_symmetry.space_group_name_H-M   'P 1'
#
loop_
_entity.id
_entity.type
_entity.pdbx_description
1 polymer ?
#
loop_
_entity_poly.entity_id
_entity_poly.type
_entity_poly.pdbx_seq_one_letter_code
_entity_poly.pdbx_strand_id
1 'polypeptide(L)'
;VFVPRVGRKTVLEREQLEKEELEREEKEKERRKEKIKETRVVIAETVKAEIEAEGLEDEFEKGLVLPDDEDLVADLEEEKELWKLREIRRVKREQEEEERAEADDTIRNLPLEEQSKIINQRLEDDEKARKSKIKLAFMQRYHHRGAFFMDTDEKGERTEKLYDRDVNQATEEDAVDKSILPKSMQVRRGQLHMSGRSKYTHLLDQDTTQKSGDYGPLSRKMAYRIPQKRAAEAFDRPRGFKRNKDG
;
A
#
# COMPACT_ATOMS: atom_id res chain seq x y z
N VAL A 1 3.33 55.92 64.32
CA VAL A 1 3.92 54.75 65.04
C VAL A 1 3.91 53.57 64.08
N PHE A 2 5.08 52.97 63.81
CA PHE A 2 5.23 51.87 62.86
C PHE A 2 4.85 50.54 63.51
N VAL A 3 3.93 49.77 62.90
CA VAL A 3 3.56 48.43 63.38
C VAL A 3 4.32 47.37 62.56
N PRO A 4 5.20 46.57 63.21
CA PRO A 4 5.94 45.51 62.55
C PRO A 4 5.02 44.54 61.80
N ARG A 5 5.53 43.94 60.71
CA ARG A 5 4.77 43.05 59.83
C ARG A 5 4.07 41.90 60.58
N VAL A 6 4.68 41.40 61.65
CA VAL A 6 4.17 40.33 62.54
C VAL A 6 2.99 40.80 63.41
N GLY A 7 2.89 42.10 63.71
CA GLY A 7 1.82 42.68 64.51
C GLY A 7 0.63 43.20 63.70
N ARG A 8 0.64 43.03 62.36
CA ARG A 8 -0.47 43.43 61.50
C ARG A 8 -1.55 42.35 61.55
N LYS A 9 -2.73 42.70 62.09
CA LYS A 9 -3.90 41.79 62.23
C LYS A 9 -4.27 41.09 60.91
N THR A 10 -4.06 41.75 59.78
CA THR A 10 -4.33 41.22 58.43
C THR A 10 -3.41 40.09 57.99
N VAL A 11 -2.20 39.98 58.55
CA VAL A 11 -1.27 38.86 58.27
C VAL A 11 -1.65 37.64 59.11
N LEU A 12 -2.01 37.85 60.38
CA LEU A 12 -2.49 36.78 61.26
C LEU A 12 -3.82 36.18 60.77
N GLU A 13 -4.74 37.01 60.29
CA GLU A 13 -6.01 36.57 59.70
C GLU A 13 -5.80 35.75 58.42
N ARG A 14 -4.82 36.14 57.59
CA ARG A 14 -4.44 35.38 56.38
C ARG A 14 -3.78 34.04 56.72
N GLU A 15 -2.88 34.00 57.69
CA GLU A 15 -2.25 32.75 58.15
C GLU A 15 -3.26 31.80 58.82
N GLN A 16 -4.33 32.33 59.43
CA GLN A 16 -5.43 31.52 59.97
C GLN A 16 -6.31 30.93 58.85
N LEU A 17 -6.63 31.72 57.82
CA LEU A 17 -7.37 31.23 56.65
C LEU A 17 -6.57 30.17 55.87
N GLU A 18 -5.27 30.38 55.66
CA GLU A 18 -4.40 29.40 54.99
C GLU A 18 -4.29 28.08 55.78
N LYS A 19 -4.28 28.14 57.12
CA LYS A 19 -4.33 26.92 57.96
C LYS A 19 -5.67 26.20 57.88
N GLU A 20 -6.78 26.94 57.86
CA GLU A 20 -8.11 26.36 57.73
C GLU A 20 -8.33 25.69 56.35
N GLU A 21 -7.77 26.29 55.29
CA GLU A 21 -7.77 25.71 53.94
C GLU A 21 -6.93 24.41 53.88
N LEU A 22 -5.74 24.40 54.48
CA LEU A 22 -4.90 23.20 54.56
C LEU A 22 -5.59 22.06 55.32
N GLU A 23 -6.21 22.34 56.47
CA GLU A 23 -6.97 21.34 57.22
C GLU A 23 -8.17 20.79 56.44
N ARG A 24 -8.81 21.62 55.61
CA ARG A 24 -9.91 21.20 54.73
C ARG A 24 -9.42 20.28 53.61
N GLU A 25 -8.29 20.60 52.99
CA GLU A 25 -7.66 19.76 51.97
C GLU A 25 -7.18 18.42 52.52
N GLU A 26 -6.61 18.39 53.74
CA GLU A 26 -6.17 17.15 54.37
C GLU A 26 -7.35 16.23 54.66
N LYS A 27 -8.45 16.76 55.21
CA LYS A 27 -9.69 16.01 55.42
C LYS A 27 -10.27 15.48 54.11
N GLU A 28 -10.20 16.25 53.02
CA GLU A 28 -10.66 15.78 51.70
C GLU A 28 -9.77 14.65 51.15
N LYS A 29 -8.45 14.76 51.32
CA LYS A 29 -7.48 13.72 50.93
C LYS A 29 -7.70 12.43 51.72
N GLU A 30 -7.98 12.52 53.02
CA GLU A 30 -8.31 11.35 53.85
C GLU A 30 -9.61 10.68 53.40
N ARG A 31 -10.69 11.45 53.19
CA ARG A 31 -11.95 10.93 52.65
C ARG A 31 -11.78 10.26 51.28
N ARG A 32 -10.89 10.79 50.43
CA ARG A 32 -10.59 10.19 49.12
C ARG A 32 -9.83 8.87 49.27
N LYS A 33 -8.88 8.78 50.21
CA LYS A 33 -8.17 7.53 50.52
C LYS A 33 -9.11 6.47 51.07
N GLU A 34 -10.05 6.84 51.94
CA GLU A 34 -11.07 5.94 52.47
C GLU A 34 -11.96 5.39 51.34
N LYS A 35 -12.49 6.26 50.48
CA LYS A 35 -13.26 5.83 49.30
C LYS A 35 -12.49 4.86 48.41
N ILE A 36 -11.21 5.11 48.17
CA ILE A 36 -10.37 4.20 47.35
C ILE A 36 -10.24 2.82 48.02
N LYS A 37 -10.06 2.77 49.34
CA LYS A 37 -9.99 1.51 50.08
C LYS A 37 -11.32 0.76 50.02
N GLU A 38 -12.43 1.46 50.26
CA GLU A 38 -13.78 0.89 50.15
C GLU A 38 -14.05 0.35 48.75
N THR A 39 -13.75 1.12 47.70
CA THR A 39 -13.92 0.65 46.32
C THR A 39 -13.07 -0.57 46.01
N ARG A 40 -11.84 -0.65 46.56
CA ARG A 40 -10.96 -1.80 46.35
C ARG A 40 -11.51 -3.07 47.00
N VAL A 41 -12.10 -2.95 48.18
CA VAL A 41 -12.76 -4.08 48.86
C VAL A 41 -13.96 -4.55 48.07
N VAL A 42 -14.83 -3.63 47.65
CA VAL A 42 -16.02 -3.97 46.84
C VAL A 42 -15.62 -4.65 45.52
N ILE A 43 -14.62 -4.13 44.81
CA ILE A 43 -14.12 -4.74 43.56
C ILE A 43 -13.57 -6.15 43.81
N ALA A 44 -12.81 -6.34 44.90
CA ALA A 44 -12.27 -7.67 45.23
C ALA A 44 -13.39 -8.67 45.56
N GLU A 45 -14.45 -8.23 46.24
CA GLU A 45 -15.63 -9.05 46.53
C GLU A 45 -16.43 -9.38 45.27
N THR A 46 -16.64 -8.41 44.36
CA THR A 46 -17.35 -8.66 43.10
C THR A 46 -16.60 -9.63 42.20
N VAL A 47 -15.28 -9.50 42.08
CA VAL A 47 -14.45 -10.41 41.28
C VAL A 47 -14.49 -11.83 41.85
N LYS A 48 -14.43 -11.98 43.18
CA LYS A 48 -14.55 -13.30 43.80
C LYS A 48 -15.92 -13.93 43.57
N ALA A 49 -17.00 -13.16 43.72
CA ALA A 49 -18.35 -13.65 43.47
C ALA A 49 -18.57 -14.02 41.99
N GLU A 50 -17.93 -13.30 41.05
CA GLU A 50 -17.97 -13.60 39.62
C GLU A 50 -17.24 -14.91 39.30
N ILE A 51 -16.04 -15.13 39.85
CA ILE A 51 -15.28 -16.39 39.70
C ILE A 51 -16.05 -17.59 40.27
N GLU A 52 -16.69 -17.42 41.44
CA GLU A 52 -17.51 -18.46 42.08
C GLU A 52 -18.80 -18.73 41.30
N ALA A 53 -19.45 -17.68 40.75
CA ALA A 53 -20.67 -17.81 39.96
C ALA A 53 -20.44 -18.43 38.57
N GLU A 54 -19.29 -18.18 37.95
CA GLU A 54 -18.91 -18.80 36.67
C GLU A 54 -18.42 -20.25 36.82
N GLY A 55 -18.25 -20.76 38.04
CA GLY A 55 -17.83 -22.15 38.29
C GLY A 55 -16.43 -22.46 37.75
N LEU A 56 -15.61 -21.42 37.52
CA LEU A 56 -14.26 -21.54 36.97
C LEU A 56 -13.30 -22.27 37.91
N GLU A 57 -13.64 -22.39 39.20
CA GLU A 57 -12.89 -23.21 40.16
C GLU A 57 -12.86 -24.70 39.73
N ASP A 58 -13.92 -25.21 39.10
CA ASP A 58 -14.04 -26.63 38.67
C ASP A 58 -13.42 -26.90 37.27
N GLU A 59 -13.17 -25.87 36.46
CA GLU A 59 -12.54 -26.02 35.14
C GLU A 59 -11.01 -26.08 35.22
N PHE A 60 -10.40 -25.48 36.25
CA PHE A 60 -8.96 -25.61 36.53
C PHE A 60 -8.54 -27.04 36.90
N GLU A 61 -9.45 -27.84 37.47
CA GLU A 61 -9.18 -29.22 37.90
C GLU A 61 -9.22 -30.25 36.73
N LYS A 62 -9.72 -29.86 35.55
CA LYS A 62 -9.95 -30.75 34.39
C LYS A 62 -8.78 -30.88 33.41
N GLY A 63 -7.55 -30.52 33.81
CA GLY A 63 -6.33 -30.89 33.07
C GLY A 63 -6.24 -30.30 31.66
N LEU A 64 -6.83 -29.12 31.41
CA LEU A 64 -6.37 -28.29 30.31
C LEU A 64 -4.92 -27.90 30.63
N VAL A 65 -3.97 -28.46 29.90
CA VAL A 65 -2.60 -27.95 29.88
C VAL A 65 -2.68 -26.59 29.20
N LEU A 66 -2.92 -25.55 30.00
CA LEU A 66 -2.71 -24.18 29.58
C LEU A 66 -1.24 -24.07 29.13
N PRO A 67 -0.95 -23.38 28.02
CA PRO A 67 0.42 -23.02 27.71
C PRO A 67 0.99 -22.34 28.95
N ASP A 68 2.16 -22.79 29.39
CA ASP A 68 2.87 -22.22 30.54
C ASP A 68 3.09 -20.73 30.28
N ASP A 69 2.31 -19.91 30.98
CA ASP A 69 2.30 -18.46 30.97
C ASP A 69 3.07 -17.90 32.17
N GLU A 70 3.69 -18.77 32.99
CA GLU A 70 4.61 -18.35 34.03
C GLU A 70 5.93 -17.94 33.38
N ASP A 71 6.16 -16.62 33.32
CA ASP A 71 7.46 -16.02 32.99
C ASP A 71 8.52 -16.60 33.96
N LEU A 72 9.25 -17.63 33.52
CA LEU A 72 10.25 -18.32 34.33
C LEU A 72 11.30 -17.30 34.76
N VAL A 73 11.49 -17.14 36.07
CA VAL A 73 12.41 -16.15 36.68
C VAL A 73 13.86 -16.26 36.17
N ALA A 74 14.23 -17.41 35.61
CA ALA A 74 15.53 -17.64 34.98
C ALA A 74 15.74 -16.85 33.66
N ASP A 75 14.66 -16.53 32.93
CA ASP A 75 14.69 -15.91 31.60
C ASP A 75 14.27 -14.42 31.61
N LEU A 76 14.02 -13.88 32.80
CA LEU A 76 13.45 -12.54 33.02
C LEU A 76 14.34 -11.40 32.48
N GLU A 77 15.65 -11.61 32.39
CA GLU A 77 16.57 -10.65 31.75
C GLU A 77 16.46 -10.70 30.21
N GLU A 78 16.38 -11.90 29.63
CA GLU A 78 16.20 -12.10 28.18
C GLU A 78 14.82 -11.58 27.71
N GLU A 79 13.77 -11.82 28.48
CA GLU A 79 12.43 -11.28 28.20
C GLU A 79 12.37 -9.76 28.26
N LYS A 80 13.07 -9.15 29.22
CA LYS A 80 13.22 -7.69 29.29
C LYS A 80 13.95 -7.13 28.09
N GLU A 81 15.00 -7.81 27.62
CA GLU A 81 15.71 -7.44 26.40
C GLU A 81 14.83 -7.59 25.16
N LEU A 82 14.09 -8.69 25.04
CA LEU A 82 13.13 -8.91 23.95
C LEU A 82 12.00 -7.87 23.97
N TRP A 83 11.49 -7.53 25.15
CA TRP A 83 10.52 -6.45 25.32
C TRP A 83 11.12 -5.11 24.86
N LYS A 84 12.33 -4.79 25.29
CA LYS A 84 13.05 -3.58 24.89
C LYS A 84 13.26 -3.53 23.37
N LEU A 85 13.59 -4.65 22.72
CA LEU A 85 13.72 -4.73 21.27
C LEU A 85 12.38 -4.52 20.56
N ARG A 86 11.29 -5.08 21.07
CA ARG A 86 9.93 -4.83 20.55
C ARG A 86 9.54 -3.37 20.70
N GLU A 87 9.82 -2.77 21.86
CA GLU A 87 9.52 -1.37 22.13
C GLU A 87 10.34 -0.43 21.23
N ILE A 88 11.65 -0.66 21.11
CA ILE A 88 12.51 0.07 20.18
C ILE A 88 11.99 -0.09 18.74
N ARG A 89 11.54 -1.27 18.34
CA ARG A 89 10.96 -1.48 17.01
C ARG A 89 9.66 -0.69 16.81
N ARG A 90 8.81 -0.58 17.84
CA ARG A 90 7.59 0.24 17.78
C ARG A 90 7.93 1.72 17.63
N VAL A 91 8.79 2.25 18.50
CA VAL A 91 9.25 3.64 18.45
C VAL A 91 9.92 3.94 17.11
N LYS A 92 10.73 3.03 16.58
CA LYS A 92 11.35 3.19 15.27
C LYS A 92 10.31 3.27 14.15
N ARG A 93 9.25 2.46 14.20
CA ARG A 93 8.17 2.51 13.19
C ARG A 93 7.44 3.85 13.23
N GLU A 94 7.14 4.34 14.43
CA GLU A 94 6.50 5.65 14.62
C GLU A 94 7.38 6.78 14.09
N GLN A 95 8.69 6.76 14.41
CA GLN A 95 9.65 7.75 13.89
C GLN A 95 9.81 7.68 12.37
N GLU A 96 9.83 6.47 11.78
CA GLU A 96 9.94 6.31 10.34
C GLU A 96 8.68 6.79 9.60
N GLU A 97 7.49 6.58 10.19
CA GLU A 97 6.23 7.11 9.65
C GLU A 97 6.20 8.64 9.71
N GLU A 98 6.67 9.24 10.80
CA GLU A 98 6.80 10.69 10.96
C GLU A 98 7.83 11.27 9.97
N GLU A 99 9.02 10.67 9.86
CA GLU A 99 10.06 11.09 8.92
C GLU A 99 9.58 10.99 7.46
N ARG A 100 8.81 9.96 7.10
CA ARG A 100 8.22 9.85 5.76
C ARG A 100 7.19 10.95 5.50
N ALA A 101 6.35 11.27 6.48
CA ALA A 101 5.39 12.35 6.36
C ALA A 101 6.09 13.72 6.21
N GLU A 102 7.12 13.97 7.02
CA GLU A 102 7.95 15.17 6.90
C GLU A 102 8.69 15.23 5.56
N ALA A 103 9.25 14.13 5.09
CA ALA A 103 9.91 14.06 3.79
C ALA A 103 8.95 14.42 2.65
N ASP A 104 7.72 13.90 2.66
CA ASP A 104 6.73 14.27 1.65
C ASP A 104 6.32 15.75 1.74
N ASP A 105 6.22 16.32 2.94
CA ASP A 105 5.94 17.74 3.13
C ASP A 105 7.13 18.64 2.74
N THR A 106 8.38 18.20 2.96
CA THR A 106 9.57 18.91 2.47
C THR A 106 9.52 18.98 0.94
N ILE A 107 9.22 17.87 0.25
CA ILE A 107 9.08 17.85 -1.20
C ILE A 107 7.97 18.80 -1.65
N ARG A 108 6.83 18.84 -0.96
CA ARG A 108 5.73 19.78 -1.28
C ARG A 108 6.12 21.25 -1.10
N ASN A 109 7.05 21.54 -0.19
CA ASN A 109 7.53 22.90 0.07
C ASN A 109 8.65 23.35 -0.89
N LEU A 110 9.27 22.44 -1.66
CA LEU A 110 10.25 22.79 -2.69
C LEU A 110 9.60 23.54 -3.87
N PRO A 111 10.36 24.29 -4.68
CA PRO A 111 9.84 24.89 -5.91
C PRO A 111 9.40 23.81 -6.93
N LEU A 112 8.37 24.12 -7.71
CA LEU A 112 7.69 23.17 -8.62
C LEU A 112 8.64 22.45 -9.60
N GLU A 113 9.69 23.14 -10.06
CA GLU A 113 10.69 22.56 -10.96
C GLU A 113 11.50 21.44 -10.30
N GLU A 114 11.89 21.62 -9.03
CA GLU A 114 12.64 20.62 -8.27
C GLU A 114 11.74 19.45 -7.87
N GLN A 115 10.50 19.72 -7.48
CA GLN A 115 9.48 18.68 -7.27
C GLN A 115 9.33 17.78 -8.49
N SER A 116 9.20 18.39 -9.67
CA SER A 116 9.05 17.65 -10.92
C SER A 116 10.28 16.77 -11.22
N LYS A 117 11.50 17.25 -10.93
CA LYS A 117 12.74 16.48 -11.11
C LYS A 117 12.77 15.26 -10.18
N ILE A 118 12.42 15.43 -8.91
CA ILE A 118 12.37 14.34 -7.92
C ILE A 118 11.32 13.30 -8.32
N ILE A 119 10.11 13.72 -8.70
CA ILE A 119 9.04 12.82 -9.13
C ILE A 119 9.45 12.07 -10.40
N ASN A 120 10.03 12.76 -11.38
CA ASN A 120 10.49 12.13 -12.62
C ASN A 120 11.61 11.13 -12.36
N GLN A 121 12.53 11.42 -11.44
CA GLN A 121 13.58 10.47 -11.03
C GLN A 121 12.97 9.22 -10.38
N ARG A 122 12.03 9.38 -9.44
CA ARG A 122 11.30 8.25 -8.82
C ARG A 122 10.61 7.40 -9.88
N LEU A 123 9.93 8.03 -10.85
CA LEU A 123 9.28 7.33 -11.97
C LEU A 123 10.30 6.59 -12.86
N GLU A 124 11.44 7.20 -13.17
CA GLU A 124 12.50 6.54 -13.95
C GLU A 124 13.08 5.33 -13.21
N ASP A 125 13.24 5.41 -11.89
CA ASP A 125 13.74 4.30 -11.08
C ASP A 125 12.71 3.17 -10.97
N ASP A 126 11.43 3.49 -10.81
CA ASP A 126 10.33 2.53 -10.90
C ASP A 126 10.28 1.84 -12.27
N GLU A 127 10.50 2.59 -13.37
CA GLU A 127 10.56 2.03 -14.71
C GLU A 127 11.75 1.11 -14.92
N LYS A 128 12.92 1.42 -14.33
CA LYS A 128 14.09 0.52 -14.33
C LYS A 128 13.85 -0.73 -13.50
N ALA A 129 13.15 -0.61 -12.36
CA ALA A 129 12.81 -1.72 -11.48
C ALA A 129 11.73 -2.64 -12.09
N ARG A 130 10.87 -2.11 -12.97
CA ARG A 130 9.90 -2.91 -13.72
C ARG A 130 10.64 -3.86 -14.66
N LYS A 131 10.57 -5.16 -14.35
CA LYS A 131 11.04 -6.25 -15.21
C LYS A 131 10.51 -6.05 -16.64
N SER A 132 11.37 -6.30 -17.63
CA SER A 132 11.04 -6.16 -19.06
C SER A 132 9.70 -6.80 -19.37
N LYS A 133 8.79 -6.05 -20.00
CA LYS A 133 7.46 -6.55 -20.39
C LYS A 133 7.63 -7.82 -21.22
N ILE A 134 7.07 -8.92 -20.72
CA ILE A 134 7.14 -10.23 -21.38
C ILE A 134 6.34 -10.14 -22.68
N LYS A 135 6.95 -10.55 -23.79
CA LYS A 135 6.30 -10.54 -25.10
C LYS A 135 5.30 -11.70 -25.19
N LEU A 136 4.02 -11.37 -25.10
CA LEU A 136 2.92 -12.34 -25.27
C LEU A 136 2.91 -12.91 -26.70
N ALA A 137 2.50 -14.18 -26.82
CA ALA A 137 2.30 -14.85 -28.10
C ALA A 137 1.11 -14.25 -28.88
N PHE A 138 1.09 -14.46 -30.20
CA PHE A 138 0.04 -13.93 -31.07
C PHE A 138 -1.33 -14.49 -30.64
N MET A 139 -2.28 -13.59 -30.33
CA MET A 139 -3.63 -13.91 -29.86
C MET A 139 -3.73 -14.58 -28.48
N GLN A 140 -2.65 -14.58 -27.70
CA GLN A 140 -2.67 -15.06 -26.33
C GLN A 140 -3.60 -14.23 -25.45
N ARG A 141 -4.33 -14.90 -24.53
CA ARG A 141 -5.19 -14.19 -23.58
C ARG A 141 -4.33 -13.49 -22.53
N TYR A 142 -4.63 -12.22 -22.28
CA TYR A 142 -4.07 -11.51 -21.13
C TYR A 142 -4.85 -11.86 -19.86
N HIS A 143 -4.13 -12.35 -18.86
CA HIS A 143 -4.66 -12.59 -17.52
C HIS A 143 -4.15 -11.48 -16.61
N HIS A 144 -5.07 -10.66 -16.10
CA HIS A 144 -4.71 -9.67 -15.10
C HIS A 144 -4.46 -10.39 -13.76
N ARG A 145 -3.36 -10.06 -13.08
CA ARG A 145 -2.96 -10.64 -11.79
C ARG A 145 -4.05 -10.54 -10.72
N GLY A 146 -4.84 -9.47 -10.76
CA GLY A 146 -5.77 -9.08 -9.71
C GLY A 146 -5.26 -7.81 -9.00
N ALA A 147 -6.18 -7.11 -8.32
CA ALA A 147 -5.84 -5.93 -7.51
C ALA A 147 -5.92 -6.21 -6.00
N PHE A 148 -6.49 -7.34 -5.61
CA PHE A 148 -6.72 -7.73 -4.22
C PHE A 148 -5.61 -8.67 -3.75
N PHE A 149 -5.28 -8.61 -2.45
CA PHE A 149 -4.27 -9.47 -1.81
C PHE A 149 -2.91 -9.41 -2.53
N MET A 150 -2.48 -8.22 -2.94
CA MET A 150 -1.15 -8.00 -3.55
C MET A 150 -0.27 -7.21 -2.59
N ASP A 151 -0.44 -7.45 -1.29
CA ASP A 151 0.25 -6.71 -0.25
C ASP A 151 1.73 -7.08 -0.25
N THR A 152 2.56 -6.07 -0.08
CA THR A 152 3.99 -6.21 0.07
C THR A 152 4.36 -6.12 1.55
N ASP A 153 5.28 -6.98 1.98
CA ASP A 153 5.87 -6.92 3.31
C ASP A 153 6.61 -5.60 3.53
N GLU A 154 7.01 -5.33 4.78
CA GLU A 154 7.80 -4.14 5.17
C GLU A 154 9.09 -3.96 4.34
N LYS A 155 9.61 -5.05 3.76
CA LYS A 155 10.81 -5.06 2.89
C LYS A 155 10.50 -4.78 1.41
N GLY A 156 9.25 -4.56 1.05
CA GLY A 156 8.80 -4.38 -0.34
C GLY A 156 8.75 -5.68 -1.15
N GLU A 157 9.00 -6.83 -0.52
CA GLU A 157 8.81 -8.15 -1.10
C GLU A 157 7.34 -8.55 -1.01
N ARG A 158 6.87 -9.44 -1.89
CA ARG A 158 5.47 -9.89 -1.84
C ARG A 158 5.31 -10.91 -0.73
N THR A 159 4.24 -10.79 0.06
CA THR A 159 3.92 -11.66 1.21
C THR A 159 3.97 -13.15 0.85
N GLU A 160 3.43 -13.52 -0.31
CA GLU A 160 3.49 -14.88 -0.84
C GLU A 160 4.30 -14.99 -2.13
N LYS A 161 5.11 -16.06 -2.21
CA LYS A 161 5.83 -16.47 -3.43
C LYS A 161 4.89 -16.75 -4.61
N LEU A 162 3.60 -17.00 -4.36
CA LEU A 162 2.57 -17.17 -5.38
C LEU A 162 2.47 -15.94 -6.29
N TYR A 163 2.58 -14.74 -5.71
CA TYR A 163 2.44 -13.49 -6.44
C TYR A 163 3.61 -13.20 -7.37
N ASP A 164 4.72 -13.92 -7.26
CA ASP A 164 5.88 -13.78 -8.14
C ASP A 164 5.84 -14.64 -9.40
N ARG A 165 4.86 -15.56 -9.49
CA ARG A 165 4.70 -16.40 -10.69
C ARG A 165 4.48 -15.57 -11.94
N ASP A 166 4.89 -16.05 -13.10
CA ASP A 166 4.56 -15.36 -14.34
C ASP A 166 3.11 -15.64 -14.74
N VAL A 167 2.26 -14.62 -14.73
CA VAL A 167 0.86 -14.72 -15.19
C VAL A 167 0.71 -14.61 -16.70
N ASN A 168 1.78 -14.21 -17.40
CA ASN A 168 1.80 -14.04 -18.85
C ASN A 168 2.25 -15.31 -19.58
N GLN A 169 2.44 -16.42 -18.87
CA GLN A 169 2.81 -17.69 -19.48
C GLN A 169 1.68 -18.18 -20.40
N ALA A 170 2.05 -18.78 -21.53
CA ALA A 170 1.08 -19.34 -22.47
C ALA A 170 0.36 -20.53 -21.82
N THR A 171 -0.96 -20.41 -21.67
CA THR A 171 -1.84 -21.53 -21.29
C THR A 171 -1.82 -22.59 -22.40
N GLU A 172 -2.18 -23.84 -22.10
CA GLU A 172 -2.17 -24.98 -23.04
C GLU A 172 -2.73 -24.65 -24.43
N GLU A 173 -3.89 -23.99 -24.48
CA GLU A 173 -4.55 -23.61 -25.72
C GLU A 173 -3.87 -22.43 -26.48
N ASP A 174 -2.99 -21.67 -25.83
CA ASP A 174 -2.14 -20.61 -26.42
C ASP A 174 -0.68 -21.05 -26.64
N ALA A 175 -0.34 -22.29 -26.30
CA ALA A 175 1.01 -22.84 -26.51
C ALA A 175 1.32 -23.08 -28.00
N VAL A 176 0.29 -23.24 -28.83
CA VAL A 176 0.42 -23.40 -30.29
C VAL A 176 0.50 -22.04 -30.97
N ASP A 177 1.43 -21.88 -31.91
CA ASP A 177 1.55 -20.64 -32.69
C ASP A 177 0.36 -20.45 -33.63
N LYS A 178 -0.49 -19.47 -33.30
CA LYS A 178 -1.70 -19.12 -34.04
C LYS A 178 -1.42 -18.30 -35.30
N SER A 179 -0.17 -17.88 -35.53
CA SER A 179 0.23 -17.16 -36.73
C SER A 179 0.11 -18.02 -38.01
N ILE A 180 0.28 -19.33 -37.86
CA ILE A 180 0.25 -20.31 -38.96
C ILE A 180 -1.19 -20.56 -39.44
N LEU A 181 -2.20 -20.23 -38.64
CA LEU A 181 -3.60 -20.40 -39.00
C LEU A 181 -3.97 -19.50 -40.19
N PRO A 182 -4.86 -19.94 -41.09
CA PRO A 182 -5.43 -19.08 -42.12
C PRO A 182 -6.05 -17.82 -41.52
N LYS A 183 -5.98 -16.69 -42.22
CA LYS A 183 -6.49 -15.40 -41.74
C LYS A 183 -7.96 -15.47 -41.28
N SER A 184 -8.74 -16.35 -41.89
CA SER A 184 -10.14 -16.60 -41.51
C SER A 184 -10.31 -17.30 -40.16
N MET A 185 -9.30 -18.05 -39.69
CA MET A 185 -9.30 -18.76 -38.40
C MET A 185 -8.54 -18.01 -37.31
N GLN A 186 -7.76 -16.98 -37.66
CA GLN A 186 -7.10 -16.05 -36.72
C GLN A 186 -8.13 -15.15 -36.02
N VAL A 187 -8.98 -15.75 -35.20
CA VAL A 187 -10.09 -15.09 -34.52
C VAL A 187 -9.93 -15.24 -33.01
N ARG A 188 -10.29 -14.20 -32.24
CA ARG A 188 -10.26 -14.25 -30.77
C ARG A 188 -11.03 -15.48 -30.27
N ARG A 189 -10.56 -16.06 -29.15
CA ARG A 189 -11.20 -17.21 -28.49
C ARG A 189 -12.72 -17.08 -28.44
N GLY A 190 -13.42 -18.14 -28.83
CA GLY A 190 -14.89 -18.22 -28.85
C GLY A 190 -15.58 -17.52 -30.01
N GLN A 191 -14.87 -16.77 -30.87
CA GLN A 191 -15.49 -16.00 -31.95
C GLN A 191 -15.42 -16.67 -33.33
N LEU A 192 -14.89 -17.89 -33.45
CA LEU A 192 -14.83 -18.63 -34.72
C LEU A 192 -16.23 -18.85 -35.34
N HIS A 193 -17.26 -19.00 -34.51
CA HIS A 193 -18.63 -19.30 -34.92
C HIS A 193 -19.63 -18.16 -34.63
N MET A 194 -19.16 -16.97 -34.26
CA MET A 194 -20.05 -15.83 -33.96
C MET A 194 -20.26 -14.94 -35.18
N SER A 195 -21.53 -14.65 -35.48
CA SER A 195 -21.91 -13.59 -36.43
C SER A 195 -21.56 -12.22 -35.82
N GLY A 196 -20.86 -11.36 -36.57
CA GLY A 196 -20.36 -10.06 -36.07
C GLY A 196 -18.83 -9.92 -36.04
N ARG A 197 -18.10 -10.84 -36.67
CA ARG A 197 -16.63 -10.87 -36.72
C ARG A 197 -15.99 -9.74 -37.54
N SER A 198 -16.75 -9.14 -38.45
CA SER A 198 -16.26 -8.11 -39.38
C SER A 198 -16.04 -6.80 -38.63
N LYS A 199 -14.82 -6.56 -38.15
CA LYS A 199 -14.39 -5.24 -37.69
C LYS A 199 -13.23 -4.77 -38.56
N TYR A 200 -13.27 -3.50 -38.93
CA TYR A 200 -12.18 -2.83 -39.63
C TYR A 200 -10.88 -2.99 -38.82
N THR A 201 -9.83 -3.52 -39.45
CA THR A 201 -8.51 -3.72 -38.83
C THR A 201 -7.66 -2.47 -38.98
N HIS A 202 -7.27 -2.17 -40.22
CA HIS A 202 -6.47 -1.02 -40.64
C HIS A 202 -6.52 -0.92 -42.17
N LEU A 203 -6.30 0.28 -42.69
CA LEU A 203 -6.41 0.59 -44.13
C LEU A 203 -5.55 -0.35 -44.99
N LEU A 204 -4.36 -0.69 -44.51
CA LEU A 204 -3.40 -1.54 -45.22
C LEU A 204 -3.92 -2.96 -45.51
N ASP A 205 -4.76 -3.52 -44.65
CA ASP A 205 -5.34 -4.87 -44.81
C ASP A 205 -6.61 -4.87 -45.66
N GLN A 206 -7.18 -3.69 -45.91
CA GLN A 206 -8.26 -3.46 -46.87
C GLN A 206 -7.74 -2.92 -48.19
N ASP A 207 -6.42 -2.69 -48.29
CA ASP A 207 -5.79 -2.16 -49.48
C ASP A 207 -5.63 -3.29 -50.50
N THR A 208 -6.60 -3.39 -51.40
CA THR A 208 -6.55 -4.32 -52.53
C THR A 208 -5.74 -3.76 -53.70
N THR A 209 -5.01 -2.63 -53.54
CA THR A 209 -4.12 -2.14 -54.59
C THR A 209 -2.96 -3.12 -54.74
N GLN A 210 -3.10 -4.02 -55.72
CA GLN A 210 -2.05 -4.98 -56.04
C GLN A 210 -0.81 -4.24 -56.58
N LYS A 211 0.24 -4.13 -55.77
CA LYS A 211 1.57 -3.70 -56.24
C LYS A 211 2.27 -4.73 -57.12
N SER A 212 1.80 -5.98 -57.11
CA SER A 212 2.36 -7.12 -57.85
C SER A 212 1.26 -7.95 -58.52
N GLY A 213 0.44 -7.31 -59.35
CA GLY A 213 -0.65 -7.97 -60.06
C GLY A 213 -0.15 -8.92 -61.15
N ASP A 214 -0.41 -10.23 -60.98
CA ASP A 214 -0.37 -11.26 -62.03
C ASP A 214 -1.68 -11.29 -62.86
N TYR A 215 -2.62 -10.37 -62.60
CA TYR A 215 -3.69 -10.10 -63.54
C TYR A 215 -3.11 -9.24 -64.67
N GLY A 216 -2.99 -9.87 -65.84
CA GLY A 216 -2.60 -9.25 -67.09
C GLY A 216 -3.30 -7.91 -67.35
N PRO A 217 -2.76 -7.08 -68.24
CA PRO A 217 -2.87 -5.62 -68.24
C PRO A 217 -4.32 -5.13 -68.42
N LEU A 218 -5.09 -5.15 -67.35
CA LEU A 218 -6.36 -4.44 -67.28
C LEU A 218 -6.04 -2.95 -67.17
N SER A 219 -5.85 -2.39 -68.36
CA SER A 219 -5.94 -0.98 -68.68
C SER A 219 -4.94 -0.10 -67.93
N ARG A 220 -3.72 -0.06 -68.48
CA ARG A 220 -2.78 1.07 -68.36
C ARG A 220 -3.44 2.43 -68.64
N LYS A 221 -4.64 2.48 -69.25
CA LYS A 221 -5.42 3.71 -69.52
C LYS A 221 -6.21 4.23 -68.30
N MET A 222 -6.45 3.43 -67.27
CA MET A 222 -7.13 3.89 -66.03
C MET A 222 -6.14 4.55 -65.05
N ALA A 223 -4.86 4.20 -65.11
CA ALA A 223 -3.80 4.75 -64.26
C ALA A 223 -3.50 6.24 -64.53
N TYR A 224 -3.85 6.75 -65.73
CA TYR A 224 -3.64 8.15 -66.12
C TYR A 224 -4.78 9.11 -65.73
N ARG A 225 -5.87 8.63 -65.13
CA ARG A 225 -7.02 9.47 -64.73
C ARG A 225 -7.15 9.69 -63.23
N ILE A 226 -6.20 9.22 -62.43
CA ILE A 226 -6.09 9.68 -61.04
C ILE A 226 -5.23 10.93 -61.10
N PRO A 227 -5.76 12.15 -60.85
CA PRO A 227 -4.90 13.31 -60.74
C PRO A 227 -3.93 13.04 -59.60
N GLN A 228 -2.65 12.86 -59.95
CA GLN A 228 -1.50 12.84 -59.06
C GLN A 228 -1.34 14.25 -58.45
N LYS A 229 -2.34 14.71 -57.70
CA LYS A 229 -2.21 15.92 -56.90
C LYS A 229 -1.60 15.49 -55.57
N ARG A 230 -0.27 15.68 -55.52
CA ARG A 230 0.58 15.80 -54.31
C ARG A 230 0.69 14.54 -53.44
N ALA A 231 1.59 13.64 -53.82
CA ALA A 231 2.13 12.63 -52.91
C ALA A 231 3.60 12.29 -53.23
N ALA A 232 4.40 13.30 -53.58
CA ALA A 232 5.86 13.18 -53.72
C ALA A 232 6.60 14.23 -52.88
N GLU A 233 5.95 14.78 -51.86
CA GLU A 233 6.70 15.21 -50.69
C GLU A 233 6.96 13.93 -49.90
N ALA A 234 8.21 13.50 -49.88
CA ALA A 234 8.65 12.51 -48.92
C ALA A 234 8.29 13.07 -47.54
N PHE A 235 7.16 12.65 -46.98
CA PHE A 235 6.79 12.92 -45.61
C PHE A 235 7.78 12.13 -44.77
N ASP A 236 8.91 12.78 -44.48
CA ASP A 236 9.89 12.31 -43.52
C ASP A 236 9.17 12.34 -42.18
N ARG A 237 8.60 11.19 -41.80
CA ARG A 237 7.96 11.01 -40.49
C ARG A 237 8.98 11.54 -39.49
N PRO A 238 8.64 12.51 -38.63
CA PRO A 238 9.59 12.97 -37.62
C PRO A 238 10.07 11.74 -36.88
N ARG A 239 11.37 11.43 -37.02
CA ARG A 239 12.00 10.35 -36.27
C ARG A 239 11.75 10.70 -34.81
N GLY A 240 10.95 9.88 -34.12
CA GLY A 240 10.63 10.09 -32.72
C GLY A 240 11.92 10.43 -31.98
N PHE A 241 11.93 11.59 -31.31
CA PHE A 241 13.10 12.15 -30.63
C PHE A 241 13.63 11.11 -29.65
N LYS A 242 14.67 10.37 -30.05
CA LYS A 242 15.45 9.58 -29.09
C LYS A 242 16.21 10.62 -28.27
N ARG A 243 15.72 10.88 -27.07
CA ARG A 243 16.44 11.63 -26.04
C ARG A 243 17.74 10.86 -25.80
N ASN A 244 18.84 11.34 -26.38
CA ASN A 244 20.17 10.82 -26.09
C ASN A 244 20.39 11.04 -24.59
N LYS A 245 20.45 9.94 -23.85
CA LYS A 245 20.79 9.93 -22.43
C LYS A 245 22.28 9.63 -22.37
N ASP A 246 23.10 10.64 -22.61
CA ASP A 246 24.53 10.68 -22.28
C ASP A 246 24.93 12.16 -22.13
N GLY A 247 25.33 12.53 -20.91
CA GLY A 247 25.63 13.88 -20.45
C GLY A 247 25.37 13.99 -18.96
#